data_AF-A0A2N8M307-F1
#
_entry.id   AF-A0A2N8M307-F1
#
_cell.length_a   1.000
_cell.length_b   1.000
_cell.length_c   1.000
_cell.angle_alpha   90.00
_cell.angle_beta   90.00
_cell.angle_gamma   90.00
#
_symmetry.space_group_name_H-M   'P 1'
#
loop_
_entity.id
_entity.type
_entity.pdbx_description
1 polymer ?
#
loop_
_entity_poly.entity_id
_entity_poly.type
_entity_poly.pdbx_seq_one_letter_code
_entity_poly.pdbx_strand_id
1 'polypeptide(L)' 'MTDPKDAPDQDTKPGLLQTINSILAALFGVQSAKNRERDFTKGDAGNYIGVYVILVIALVIGMVITVNMVLDAAAK' A
#
# COMPACT_ATOMS: atom_id res chain seq x y z
N MET A 1 14.76 36.25 -4.23
CA MET A 1 14.24 35.33 -5.26
C MET A 1 14.52 33.93 -4.78
N THR A 2 13.60 33.36 -4.01
CA THR A 2 13.63 31.97 -3.55
C THR A 2 12.49 31.25 -4.24
N ASP A 3 12.82 30.19 -4.98
CA ASP A 3 11.93 29.39 -5.81
C ASP A 3 10.76 28.83 -4.98
N PRO A 4 9.48 28.96 -5.41
CA PRO A 4 8.33 28.40 -4.69
C PRO A 4 8.20 26.86 -4.75
N LYS A 5 9.28 26.11 -4.99
CA LYS A 5 9.22 24.69 -5.38
C LYS A 5 9.40 23.66 -4.25
N ASP A 6 9.27 24.06 -2.98
CA ASP A 6 9.54 23.15 -1.85
C ASP A 6 8.40 23.01 -0.83
N ALA A 7 7.17 23.45 -1.15
CA ALA A 7 6.01 23.06 -0.35
C ALA A 7 5.40 21.78 -0.97
N PRO A 8 5.39 20.62 -0.29
CA PRO A 8 4.57 19.52 -0.75
C PRO A 8 3.13 19.99 -0.66
N ASP A 9 2.47 20.18 -1.81
CA ASP A 9 1.08 20.61 -1.92
C ASP A 9 0.18 19.71 -1.05
N GLN A 10 -0.21 20.21 0.12
CA GLN A 10 -1.00 19.47 1.11
C GLN A 10 -2.49 19.35 0.72
N ASP A 11 -2.89 19.93 -0.42
CA ASP A 11 -4.26 19.93 -0.93
C ASP A 11 -4.53 18.92 -2.06
N THR A 12 -3.51 18.19 -2.52
CA THR A 12 -3.66 17.22 -3.62
C THR A 12 -4.00 15.83 -3.10
N LYS A 13 -4.93 15.12 -3.76
CA LYS A 13 -5.29 13.72 -3.46
C LYS A 13 -4.03 12.85 -3.36
N PRO A 14 -3.95 11.88 -2.42
CA PRO A 14 -2.81 11.00 -2.32
C PRO A 14 -2.53 10.29 -3.64
N GLY A 15 -1.31 10.40 -4.13
CA GLY A 15 -0.86 9.67 -5.32
C GLY A 15 -0.69 8.17 -5.04
N LEU A 16 -0.65 7.35 -6.10
CA LEU A 16 -0.58 5.88 -6.00
C LEU A 16 0.59 5.38 -5.13
N LEU A 17 1.78 5.97 -5.29
CA LEU A 17 2.96 5.63 -4.48
C LEU A 17 2.77 5.96 -2.99
N GLN A 18 2.06 7.05 -2.69
CA GLN A 18 1.78 7.47 -1.33
C GLN A 18 0.77 6.52 -0.67
N THR A 19 -0.24 6.07 -1.42
CA THR A 19 -1.19 5.03 -0.99
C THR A 19 -0.46 3.71 -0.68
N ILE A 20 0.44 3.26 -1.56
CA ILE A 20 1.24 2.05 -1.34
C ILE A 20 2.08 2.17 -0.06
N ASN A 21 2.81 3.28 0.10
CA ASN A 21 3.62 3.52 1.30
C ASN A 21 2.77 3.55 2.57
N SER A 22 1.57 4.13 2.52
CA SER A 22 0.68 4.18 3.69
C SER A 22 0.15 2.80 4.06
N ILE A 23 -0.20 1.97 3.06
CA ILE A 23 -0.62 0.58 3.27
C ILE A 23 0.51 -0.24 3.86
N LEU A 24 1.74 -0.12 3.33
CA LEU A 24 2.91 -0.79 3.90
C LEU A 24 3.16 -0.36 5.36
N ALA A 25 3.14 0.95 5.64
CA ALA A 25 3.30 1.45 7.00
C ALA A 25 2.22 0.92 7.95
N ALA A 26 0.97 0.80 7.48
CA ALA A 26 -0.12 0.19 8.24
C ALA A 26 0.10 -1.30 8.51
N LEU A 27 0.57 -2.06 7.51
CA LEU A 27 0.88 -3.49 7.67
C LEU A 27 1.97 -3.76 8.70
N PHE A 28 3.01 -2.93 8.72
CA PHE A 28 4.08 -3.02 9.71
C PHE A 28 3.75 -2.34 11.05
N GLY A 29 2.55 -1.74 11.19
CA GLY A 29 2.11 -1.05 12.41
C GLY A 29 2.82 0.28 12.68
N VAL A 30 3.63 0.79 11.73
CA VAL A 30 4.39 2.04 11.83
C VAL A 30 3.66 3.24 11.21
N GLN A 31 2.35 3.12 10.97
CA GLN A 31 1.54 4.19 10.39
C GLN A 31 1.41 5.37 11.36
N SER A 32 1.79 6.57 10.90
CA SER A 32 1.62 7.80 11.69
C SER A 32 0.17 8.29 11.68
N ALA A 33 -0.23 8.99 12.75
CA ALA A 33 -1.57 9.59 12.85
C ALA A 33 -1.86 10.57 11.69
N LYS A 34 -0.87 11.35 11.24
CA LYS A 34 -0.98 12.25 10.10
C LYS A 34 -1.27 11.51 8.79
N ASN A 35 -0.59 10.38 8.53
CA ASN A 35 -0.85 9.58 7.33
C ASN A 35 -2.26 8.99 7.35
N ARG A 36 -2.67 8.48 8.52
CA ARG A 36 -4.01 7.94 8.74
C ARG A 36 -5.10 9.01 8.50
N GLU A 37 -4.96 10.18 9.13
CA GLU A 37 -5.91 11.28 8.97
C GLU A 37 -6.02 11.74 7.51
N ARG A 38 -4.89 11.91 6.81
CA ARG A 38 -4.88 12.23 5.38
C ARG A 38 -5.58 11.17 4.54
N ASP A 39 -5.31 9.89 4.80
CA ASP A 39 -5.89 8.80 4.04
C ASP A 39 -7.42 8.71 4.22
N PHE A 40 -7.93 9.00 5.42
CA PHE A 40 -9.38 8.99 5.70
C PHE A 40 -10.11 10.27 5.30
N THR A 41 -9.44 11.41 5.24
CA THR A 41 -10.08 12.71 4.95
C THR A 41 -9.89 13.17 3.49
N LYS A 42 -8.78 12.78 2.87
CA LYS A 42 -8.37 13.21 1.52
C LYS A 42 -8.21 12.05 0.53
N GLY A 43 -8.24 10.81 1.01
CA GLY A 43 -8.11 9.62 0.19
C GLY A 43 -9.37 9.30 -0.61
N ASP A 44 -9.19 8.83 -1.84
CA ASP A 44 -10.28 8.26 -2.65
C ASP A 44 -10.45 6.78 -2.28
N ALA A 45 -11.61 6.39 -1.73
CA ALA A 45 -11.87 5.03 -1.29
C ALA A 45 -11.60 3.98 -2.40
N GLY A 46 -11.85 4.34 -3.67
CA GLY A 46 -11.59 3.47 -4.81
C GLY A 46 -10.11 3.09 -4.96
N ASN A 47 -9.19 4.04 -4.72
CA ASN A 47 -7.75 3.76 -4.79
C ASN A 47 -7.31 2.77 -3.71
N TYR A 48 -7.78 2.94 -2.47
CA TYR A 48 -7.41 2.02 -1.38
C TYR A 48 -7.97 0.62 -1.61
N ILE A 49 -9.22 0.52 -2.08
CA ILE A 49 -9.84 -0.77 -2.43
C ILE A 49 -9.07 -1.43 -3.57
N GLY A 50 -8.74 -0.69 -4.63
CA GLY A 50 -7.98 -1.22 -5.77
C GLY A 50 -6.62 -1.77 -5.36
N VAL A 51 -5.85 -1.03 -4.56
CA VAL A 51 -4.55 -1.50 -4.05
C VAL A 51 -4.72 -2.72 -3.15
N TYR A 52 -5.74 -2.74 -2.29
CA TYR A 52 -6.03 -3.89 -1.43
C TYR A 52 -6.36 -5.16 -2.23
N VAL A 53 -7.21 -5.06 -3.26
CA VAL A 53 -7.54 -6.19 -4.13
C VAL A 53 -6.30 -6.77 -4.80
N ILE A 54 -5.43 -5.92 -5.34
CA ILE A 54 -4.16 -6.35 -5.94
C ILE A 54 -3.29 -7.08 -4.91
N LEU A 55 -3.20 -6.55 -3.69
CA LEU A 55 -2.43 -7.15 -2.60
C LEU A 55 -2.97 -8.54 -2.23
N VAL A 56 -4.28 -8.69 -2.08
CA VAL A 56 -4.92 -9.98 -1.78
C VAL A 56 -4.65 -11.00 -2.89
N ILE A 57 -4.78 -10.61 -4.16
CA ILE A 57 -4.48 -11.49 -5.30
C ILE A 57 -3.02 -11.95 -5.24
N ALA A 58 -2.09 -11.03 -5.01
CA ALA A 58 -0.67 -11.37 -4.88
C ALA A 58 -0.41 -12.34 -3.72
N LEU A 59 -1.08 -12.17 -2.59
CA LEU A 59 -0.97 -13.05 -1.43
C LEU A 59 -1.48 -14.47 -1.73
N VAL A 60 -2.63 -14.60 -2.42
CA VAL A 60 -3.18 -15.90 -2.81
C VAL A 60 -2.24 -16.62 -3.79
N ILE A 61 -1.72 -15.91 -4.80
CA ILE A 61 -0.74 -16.47 -5.73
C ILE A 61 0.51 -16.95 -4.98
N GLY A 62 1.03 -16.12 -4.07
CA GLY A 62 2.16 -16.47 -3.22
C GLY A 62 1.92 -17.75 -2.43
N MET A 63 0.75 -17.86 -1.77
CA MET A 63 0.35 -19.06 -1.04
C MET A 63 0.32 -20.30 -1.93
N VAL A 64 -0.29 -20.21 -3.12
CA VAL A 64 -0.35 -21.34 -4.08
C VAL A 64 1.05 -21.79 -4.49
N ILE A 65 1.94 -20.84 -4.81
CA ILE A 65 3.34 -21.14 -5.14
C ILE A 65 4.02 -21.84 -3.97
N THR A 66 3.91 -21.29 -2.75
CA THR A 66 4.51 -21.87 -1.55
C THR A 66 4.01 -23.30 -1.31
N VAL A 67 2.70 -23.54 -1.39
CA VAL A 67 2.12 -24.89 -1.23
C VAL A 67 2.67 -25.85 -2.27
N ASN A 68 2.71 -25.44 -3.54
CA ASN A 68 3.25 -26.28 -4.62
C ASN A 68 4.74 -26.59 -4.41
N MET A 69 5.53 -25.62 -3.94
CA MET A 69 6.94 -25.84 -3.61
C MET A 69 7.11 -26.85 -2.47
N VAL A 70 6.28 -26.75 -1.43
CA VAL A 70 6.31 -27.68 -0.30
C VAL A 70 5.90 -29.08 -0.73
N LEU A 71 4.87 -29.21 -1.56
CA LEU A 71 4.44 -30.51 -2.10
C LEU A 71 5.52 -31.16 -2.98
N ASP A 72 6.17 -30.40 -3.86
CA ASP A 72 7.27 -30.91 -4.69
C ASP A 72 8.49 -31.31 -3.84
N ALA A 73 8.81 -30.52 -2.81
CA ALA A 73 9.90 -30.84 -1.89
C ALA A 73 9.62 -32.09 -1.04
N ALA A 74 8.37 -32.31 -0.65
CA ALA A 74 7.96 -33.47 0.14
C ALA A 74 7.79 -34.76 -0.68
N ALA A 75 7.63 -34.64 -2.00
CA ALA A 75 7.54 -35.78 -2.92
C ALA A 75 8.91 -36.35 -3.34
N LYS A 76 10.00 -35.66 -3.02
CA LYS A 76 11.39 -36.12 -3.18
C LYS A 76 11.89 -36.81 -1.92
#